data_AF-A0A817MQ72-F1
#
_entry.id   AF-A0A817MQ72-F1
#
_cell.length_a   1.000
_cell.length_b   1.000
_cell.length_c   1.000
_cell.angle_alpha   90.00
_cell.angle_beta   90.00
_cell.angle_gamma   90.00
#
_symmetry.space_group_name_H-M   'P 1'
#
loop_
_entity.id
_entity.type
_entity.pdbx_description
1 polymer ?
#
loop_
_entity_poly.entity_id
_entity_poly.type
_entity_poly.pdbx_seq_one_letter_code
_entity_poly.pdbx_strand_id
1 'polypeptide(L)'
;STLRLYDGSILSSTQNVIVISIEYRVDSLGFLYLSTPDAPGSQGLFDQQLALEWIHKNIRNFGGYPQRITLFDESAGAVSVGLHLLSPKSRSLFNNAILESSGPTAKWAVLTPQIAKYRSENFLNVFTRYFTERYEAGPNDSEYAYIPKQCQKRLNTIEEKFLCVKNYPILSQTHFRSSWTLESYNGGPIGYTFVPTIDGDFIPYDPEQMLIKKDFKRCPILLDVNKDEGSYFNLYVPYGNMSINTRPYVDYKTFKHAIKEYFHYIPTYPTERAPR
;
A
#
# COMPACT_ATOMS: atom_id res chain seq x y z
N SER A 1 17.34 3.51 -1.55
CA SER A 1 16.17 3.83 -2.39
C SER A 1 16.65 4.12 -3.80
N THR A 2 15.83 3.80 -4.80
CA THR A 2 16.08 4.13 -6.21
C THR A 2 15.83 5.62 -6.53
N LEU A 3 15.15 6.35 -5.63
CA LEU A 3 14.87 7.77 -5.80
C LEU A 3 15.85 8.64 -5.00
N ARG A 4 16.37 9.70 -5.63
CA ARG A 4 17.27 10.66 -4.98
C ARG A 4 16.63 11.41 -3.80
N LEU A 5 15.31 11.58 -3.83
CA LEU A 5 14.56 12.23 -2.76
C LEU A 5 14.69 11.49 -1.42
N TYR A 6 14.86 10.18 -1.47
CA TYR A 6 14.97 9.31 -0.30
C TYR A 6 16.42 8.90 -0.01
N ASP A 7 17.39 9.72 -0.41
CA ASP A 7 18.78 9.52 -0.01
C ASP A 7 18.94 9.77 1.50
N GLY A 8 19.20 8.70 2.24
CA GLY A 8 19.39 8.73 3.69
C GLY A 8 20.74 9.28 4.15
N SER A 9 21.65 9.65 3.24
CA SER A 9 23.02 10.08 3.57
C SER A 9 23.07 11.28 4.53
N ILE A 10 22.24 12.30 4.29
CA ILE A 10 22.17 13.51 5.12
C ILE A 10 21.61 13.18 6.50
N LEU A 11 20.52 12.42 6.58
CA LEU A 11 19.91 12.04 7.85
C LEU A 11 20.86 11.19 8.69
N SER A 12 21.52 10.22 8.06
CA SER A 12 22.48 9.34 8.72
C SER A 12 23.69 10.11 9.27
N SER A 13 24.29 10.99 8.46
CA SER A 13 25.48 11.76 8.85
C SER A 13 25.23 12.84 9.90
N THR A 14 24.03 13.45 9.89
CA THR A 14 23.71 14.56 10.81
C THR A 14 23.09 14.11 12.13
N GLN A 15 22.34 13.01 12.14
CA GLN A 15 21.62 12.54 13.34
C GLN A 15 22.24 11.31 14.00
N ASN A 16 23.36 10.79 13.46
CA ASN A 16 24.01 9.57 13.95
C ASN A 16 23.03 8.38 14.07
N VAL A 17 22.33 8.12 12.96
CA VAL A 17 21.35 7.04 12.82
C VAL A 17 21.67 6.17 11.61
N ILE A 18 21.21 4.92 11.63
CA ILE A 18 21.23 4.06 10.46
C ILE A 18 19.92 4.26 9.71
N VAL A 19 20.01 4.65 8.44
CA VAL A 19 18.85 4.77 7.56
C VAL A 19 18.79 3.55 6.65
N ILE A 20 17.65 2.88 6.66
CA ILE A 20 17.39 1.69 5.84
C ILE A 20 16.18 2.00 4.96
N SER A 21 16.30 1.65 3.68
CA SER A 21 15.18 1.70 2.73
C SER A 21 15.02 0.31 2.13
N ILE A 22 13.78 -0.10 1.94
CA ILE A 22 13.42 -1.42 1.41
C ILE A 22 12.54 -1.22 0.18
N GLU A 23 12.70 -2.12 -0.77
CA GLU A 23 11.77 -2.22 -1.90
C GLU A 23 10.73 -3.28 -1.54
N TYR A 24 9.48 -3.08 -1.97
CA TYR A 24 8.40 -4.03 -1.79
C TYR A 24 7.54 -4.07 -3.05
N ARG A 25 6.85 -5.20 -3.30
CA ARG A 25 5.97 -5.30 -4.47
C ARG A 25 4.79 -4.33 -4.34
N VAL A 26 4.55 -3.58 -5.40
CA VAL A 26 3.43 -2.62 -5.53
C VAL A 26 2.44 -3.08 -6.60
N ASP A 27 1.28 -2.42 -6.68
CA ASP A 27 0.22 -2.72 -7.66
C ASP A 27 -0.22 -4.20 -7.58
N SER A 28 -0.73 -4.77 -8.66
CA SER A 28 -1.13 -6.16 -8.82
C SER A 28 -0.06 -7.17 -8.40
N LEU A 29 1.23 -6.85 -8.50
CA LEU A 29 2.30 -7.75 -8.05
C LEU A 29 2.35 -7.89 -6.53
N GLY A 30 1.96 -6.84 -5.80
CA GLY A 30 1.94 -6.82 -4.34
C GLY A 30 0.57 -7.08 -3.73
N PHE A 31 -0.52 -6.78 -4.45
CA PHE A 31 -1.84 -6.65 -3.82
C PHE A 31 -2.99 -7.29 -4.61
N LEU A 32 -2.71 -8.09 -5.65
CA LEU A 32 -3.75 -8.89 -6.31
C LEU A 32 -4.32 -9.94 -5.34
N TYR A 33 -5.65 -10.00 -5.28
CA TYR A 33 -6.39 -10.83 -4.33
C TYR A 33 -7.48 -11.63 -5.06
N LEU A 34 -7.43 -12.97 -5.00
CA LEU A 34 -8.47 -13.84 -5.57
C LEU A 34 -9.15 -14.72 -4.51
N SER A 35 -8.83 -14.53 -3.23
CA SER A 35 -9.24 -15.43 -2.15
C SER A 35 -8.76 -16.87 -2.40
N THR A 36 -7.57 -17.03 -2.98
CA THR A 36 -6.91 -18.32 -3.23
C THR A 36 -5.52 -18.34 -2.59
N PRO A 37 -4.96 -19.52 -2.30
CA PRO A 37 -3.61 -19.63 -1.75
C PRO A 37 -2.52 -19.01 -2.63
N ASP A 38 -2.70 -19.02 -3.96
CA ASP A 38 -1.77 -18.42 -4.92
C ASP A 38 -1.90 -16.89 -5.04
N ALA A 39 -3.01 -16.31 -4.59
CA ALA A 39 -3.28 -14.88 -4.63
C ALA A 39 -4.02 -14.43 -3.35
N PRO A 40 -3.36 -14.50 -2.18
CA PRO A 40 -3.96 -14.18 -0.89
C PRO A 40 -4.03 -12.68 -0.61
N GLY A 41 -3.49 -11.83 -1.49
CA GLY A 41 -3.37 -10.39 -1.26
C GLY A 41 -2.21 -10.01 -0.34
N SER A 42 -2.06 -8.69 -0.14
CA SER A 42 -1.14 -8.07 0.84
C SER A 42 0.34 -8.51 0.77
N GLN A 43 0.79 -9.11 -0.33
CA GLN A 43 2.15 -9.59 -0.52
C GLN A 43 3.20 -8.47 -0.39
N GLY A 44 2.86 -7.24 -0.80
CA GLY A 44 3.72 -6.08 -0.57
C GLY A 44 3.98 -5.81 0.92
N LEU A 45 3.00 -6.03 1.81
CA LEU A 45 3.18 -5.91 3.26
C LEU A 45 3.98 -7.07 3.84
N PHE A 46 3.84 -8.27 3.27
CA PHE A 46 4.68 -9.41 3.65
C PHE A 46 6.13 -9.22 3.22
N ASP A 47 6.39 -8.58 2.07
CA ASP A 47 7.75 -8.18 1.68
C ASP A 47 8.36 -7.22 2.71
N GLN A 48 7.58 -6.22 3.14
CA GLN A 48 8.00 -5.29 4.19
C GLN A 48 8.25 -6.01 5.51
N GLN A 49 7.36 -6.92 5.93
CA GLN A 49 7.57 -7.73 7.13
C GLN A 49 8.84 -8.57 7.05
N LEU A 50 9.09 -9.24 5.93
CA LEU A 50 10.29 -10.04 5.74
C LEU A 50 11.56 -9.17 5.84
N ALA A 51 11.51 -7.97 5.27
CA ALA A 51 12.59 -7.01 5.42
C ALA A 51 12.77 -6.57 6.89
N LEU A 52 11.68 -6.32 7.64
CA LEU A 52 11.74 -6.00 9.07
C LEU A 52 12.33 -7.15 9.90
N GLU A 53 11.97 -8.40 9.61
CA GLU A 53 12.55 -9.57 10.25
C GLU A 53 14.06 -9.66 9.98
N TRP A 54 14.46 -9.40 8.73
CA TRP A 54 15.87 -9.35 8.35
C TRP A 54 16.60 -8.23 9.09
N ILE A 55 16.04 -7.02 9.14
CA ILE A 55 16.63 -5.88 9.84
C ILE A 55 16.77 -6.23 11.32
N HIS A 56 15.70 -6.69 11.96
CA HIS A 56 15.71 -7.03 13.38
C HIS A 56 16.77 -8.10 13.71
N LYS A 57 16.99 -9.07 12.82
CA LYS A 57 18.02 -10.11 12.98
C LYS A 57 19.45 -9.60 12.73
N ASN A 58 19.65 -8.65 11.82
CA ASN A 58 20.98 -8.32 11.29
C ASN A 58 21.49 -6.92 11.67
N ILE A 59 20.64 -6.02 12.17
CA ILE A 59 21.00 -4.60 12.33
C ILE A 59 22.18 -4.37 13.29
N ARG A 60 22.43 -5.31 14.21
CA ARG A 60 23.62 -5.30 15.09
C ARG A 60 24.93 -5.35 14.32
N ASN A 61 24.97 -6.04 13.17
CA ASN A 61 26.16 -6.14 12.34
C ASN A 61 26.50 -4.80 11.65
N PHE A 62 25.57 -3.85 11.63
CA PHE A 62 25.74 -2.51 11.09
C PHE A 62 25.89 -1.45 12.18
N GLY A 63 26.03 -1.86 13.45
CA GLY A 63 26.16 -0.95 14.60
C GLY A 63 24.82 -0.44 15.17
N GLY A 64 23.68 -0.96 14.72
CA GLY A 64 22.37 -0.56 15.22
C GLY A 64 21.80 -1.51 16.27
N TYR A 65 20.66 -1.12 16.84
CA TYR A 65 20.00 -1.85 17.92
C TYR A 65 18.60 -2.29 17.51
N PRO A 66 18.27 -3.60 17.56
CA PRO A 66 16.93 -4.06 17.20
C PRO A 66 15.83 -3.54 18.14
N GLN A 67 16.20 -3.07 19.34
CA GLN A 67 15.30 -2.42 20.30
C GLN A 67 15.07 -0.92 20.01
N ARG A 68 15.64 -0.38 18.94
CA ARG A 68 15.55 1.05 18.58
C ARG A 68 15.21 1.24 17.11
N ILE A 69 14.33 0.40 16.58
CA ILE A 69 13.84 0.51 15.20
C ILE A 69 12.65 1.47 15.17
N THR A 70 12.74 2.51 14.34
CA THR A 70 11.62 3.41 14.04
C THR A 70 11.21 3.19 12.59
N LEU A 71 9.92 2.90 12.37
CA LEU A 71 9.36 2.91 11.02
C LEU A 71 8.89 4.32 10.69
N PHE A 72 9.24 4.82 9.51
CA PHE A 72 8.74 6.09 9.02
C PHE A 72 8.58 6.02 7.52
N ASP A 73 7.48 6.57 7.03
CA ASP A 73 7.21 6.64 5.60
C ASP A 73 6.05 7.61 5.33
N GLU A 74 5.86 7.95 4.06
CA GLU A 74 4.92 8.96 3.57
C GLU A 74 3.81 8.32 2.73
N SER A 75 2.60 8.91 2.78
CA SER A 75 1.45 8.49 1.96
C SER A 75 1.14 6.98 2.06
N ALA A 76 1.33 6.20 0.99
CA ALA A 76 1.07 4.76 1.00
C ALA A 76 2.04 4.00 1.92
N GLY A 77 3.23 4.54 2.11
CA GLY A 77 4.17 4.12 3.12
C GLY A 77 3.63 4.36 4.53
N ALA A 78 3.10 5.55 4.82
CA ALA A 78 2.48 5.87 6.11
C ALA A 78 1.29 4.95 6.42
N VAL A 79 0.49 4.60 5.41
CA VAL A 79 -0.53 3.53 5.53
C VAL A 79 0.13 2.21 5.95
N SER A 80 1.21 1.82 5.28
CA SER A 80 1.93 0.58 5.58
C SER A 80 2.49 0.56 7.02
N VAL A 81 3.10 1.66 7.47
CA VAL A 81 3.55 1.84 8.87
C VAL A 81 2.36 1.68 9.84
N GLY A 82 1.22 2.30 9.51
CA GLY A 82 -0.03 2.12 10.24
C GLY A 82 -0.48 0.66 10.31
N LEU A 83 -0.45 -0.06 9.20
CA LEU A 83 -0.83 -1.46 9.14
C LEU A 83 0.15 -2.36 9.90
N HIS A 84 1.45 -2.02 9.94
CA HIS A 84 2.44 -2.69 10.79
C HIS A 84 2.22 -2.44 12.29
N LEU A 85 1.68 -1.28 12.69
CA LEU A 85 1.26 -1.03 14.09
C LEU A 85 0.08 -1.93 14.48
N LEU A 86 -0.84 -2.16 13.55
CA LEU A 86 -2.04 -2.97 13.76
C LEU A 86 -1.72 -4.48 13.72
N SER A 87 -0.93 -4.92 12.73
CA SER A 87 -0.71 -6.32 12.41
C SER A 87 0.00 -7.09 13.53
N PRO A 88 -0.60 -8.18 14.06
CA PRO A 88 0.04 -9.03 15.06
C PRO A 88 1.37 -9.64 14.60
N LYS A 89 1.56 -9.82 13.29
CA LYS A 89 2.77 -10.46 12.73
C LYS A 89 4.01 -9.59 12.80
N SER A 90 3.85 -8.27 12.76
CA SER A 90 4.97 -7.34 12.56
C SER A 90 5.12 -6.30 13.67
N ARG A 91 4.08 -6.07 14.50
CA ARG A 91 4.11 -5.06 15.57
C ARG A 91 5.17 -5.27 16.66
N SER A 92 5.79 -6.45 16.73
CA SER A 92 6.91 -6.73 17.63
C SER A 92 8.28 -6.38 17.05
N LEU A 93 8.39 -6.13 15.74
CA LEU A 93 9.67 -5.99 15.03
C LEU A 93 10.25 -4.57 15.04
N PHE A 94 9.50 -3.60 15.58
CA PHE A 94 9.92 -2.21 15.66
C PHE A 94 9.46 -1.58 16.98
N ASN A 95 9.89 -0.34 17.25
CA ASN A 95 9.71 0.32 18.53
C ASN A 95 8.91 1.60 18.43
N ASN A 96 9.12 2.40 17.38
CA ASN A 96 8.42 3.67 17.18
C ASN A 96 7.90 3.78 15.76
N ALA A 97 6.94 4.68 15.54
CA ALA A 97 6.39 4.94 14.22
C ALA A 97 6.29 6.44 13.90
N ILE A 98 6.48 6.79 12.65
CA ILE A 98 6.21 8.12 12.11
C ILE A 98 5.37 7.90 10.85
N LEU A 99 4.23 8.58 10.77
CA LEU A 99 3.31 8.45 9.63
C LEU A 99 3.11 9.84 9.03
N GLU A 100 3.62 10.03 7.82
CA GLU A 100 3.60 11.32 7.13
C GLU A 100 2.40 11.34 6.16
N SER A 101 1.49 12.30 6.32
CA SER A 101 0.36 12.54 5.42
C SER A 101 -0.69 11.41 5.24
N SER A 102 -0.67 10.30 6.00
CA SER A 102 -1.72 9.27 5.95
C SER A 102 -1.74 8.32 7.16
N GLY A 103 -2.67 7.36 7.16
CA GLY A 103 -2.81 6.32 8.18
C GLY A 103 -3.71 5.15 7.75
N PRO A 104 -3.81 4.09 8.56
CA PRO A 104 -4.43 2.82 8.16
C PRO A 104 -5.95 2.89 8.02
N THR A 105 -6.58 3.99 8.46
CA THR A 105 -8.02 4.26 8.34
C THR A 105 -8.38 5.19 7.18
N ALA A 106 -7.41 5.62 6.37
CA ALA A 106 -7.70 6.41 5.18
C ALA A 106 -8.60 5.61 4.22
N LYS A 107 -9.55 6.28 3.55
CA LYS A 107 -10.56 5.60 2.70
C LYS A 107 -9.95 4.85 1.51
N TRP A 108 -8.74 5.19 1.11
CA TRP A 108 -7.99 4.52 0.04
C TRP A 108 -6.97 3.50 0.55
N ALA A 109 -6.80 3.36 1.87
CA ALA A 109 -5.73 2.54 2.48
C ALA A 109 -5.95 1.03 2.36
N VAL A 110 -7.19 0.58 2.56
CA VAL A 110 -7.52 -0.85 2.61
C VAL A 110 -8.80 -1.17 1.85
N LEU A 111 -8.89 -2.38 1.29
CA LEU A 111 -10.11 -2.92 0.68
C LEU A 111 -10.69 -4.07 1.50
N THR A 112 -12.01 -4.22 1.40
CA THR A 112 -12.68 -5.46 1.80
C THR A 112 -12.32 -6.58 0.82
N PRO A 113 -12.32 -7.85 1.26
CA PRO A 113 -12.08 -9.01 0.39
C PRO A 113 -12.94 -9.03 -0.87
N GLN A 114 -14.20 -8.61 -0.75
CA GLN A 114 -15.17 -8.61 -1.85
C GLN A 114 -14.74 -7.61 -2.94
N ILE A 115 -14.36 -6.39 -2.57
CA ILE A 115 -13.94 -5.36 -3.53
C ILE A 115 -12.57 -5.71 -4.12
N ALA A 116 -11.62 -6.16 -3.29
CA ALA A 116 -10.31 -6.56 -3.76
C ALA A 116 -10.38 -7.71 -4.79
N LYS A 117 -11.25 -8.69 -4.54
CA LYS A 117 -11.49 -9.80 -5.48
C LYS A 117 -12.11 -9.33 -6.78
N TYR A 118 -13.20 -8.55 -6.71
CA TYR A 118 -13.85 -8.00 -7.90
C TYR A 118 -12.89 -7.19 -8.77
N ARG A 119 -12.07 -6.32 -8.17
CA ARG A 119 -11.06 -5.53 -8.89
C ARG A 119 -9.98 -6.39 -9.52
N SER A 120 -9.51 -7.42 -8.81
CA SER A 120 -8.51 -8.36 -9.34
C SER A 120 -9.06 -9.17 -10.51
N GLU A 121 -10.30 -9.65 -10.43
CA GLU A 121 -10.96 -10.37 -11.53
C GLU A 121 -11.15 -9.47 -12.76
N ASN A 122 -11.57 -8.22 -12.56
CA ASN A 122 -11.70 -7.24 -13.64
C ASN A 122 -10.36 -6.92 -14.29
N PHE A 123 -9.31 -6.74 -13.49
CA PHE A 123 -7.96 -6.57 -14.02
C PHE A 123 -7.55 -7.77 -14.89
N LEU A 124 -7.75 -8.99 -14.41
CA LEU A 124 -7.44 -10.20 -15.18
C LEU A 124 -8.22 -10.26 -16.50
N ASN A 125 -9.51 -9.89 -16.49
CA ASN A 125 -10.33 -9.84 -17.70
C ASN A 125 -9.78 -8.83 -18.72
N VAL A 126 -9.44 -7.62 -18.28
CA VAL A 126 -8.92 -6.56 -19.15
C VAL A 126 -7.53 -6.89 -19.67
N PHE A 127 -6.63 -7.30 -18.77
CA PHE A 127 -5.22 -7.56 -19.09
C PHE A 127 -5.08 -8.76 -20.05
N THR A 128 -5.82 -9.85 -19.82
CA THR A 128 -5.77 -11.03 -20.71
C THR A 128 -6.46 -10.81 -22.05
N ARG A 129 -7.42 -9.89 -22.15
CA ARG A 129 -8.01 -9.49 -23.44
C ARG A 129 -6.94 -8.96 -24.38
N TYR A 130 -6.05 -8.08 -23.91
CA TYR A 130 -4.95 -7.55 -24.73
C TYR A 130 -4.02 -8.65 -25.24
N PHE A 131 -3.73 -9.67 -24.43
CA PHE A 131 -2.91 -10.80 -24.87
C PHE A 131 -3.61 -11.71 -25.86
N THR A 132 -4.91 -11.93 -25.67
CA THR A 132 -5.71 -12.73 -26.58
C THR A 132 -5.77 -12.05 -27.95
N GLU A 133 -5.99 -10.73 -27.99
CA GLU A 133 -5.98 -9.93 -29.22
C GLU A 133 -4.62 -9.99 -29.93
N ARG A 134 -3.51 -9.89 -29.19
CA ARG A 134 -2.14 -10.02 -29.74
C ARG A 134 -1.83 -11.42 -30.29
N TYR A 135 -2.29 -12.46 -29.60
CA TYR A 135 -2.15 -13.84 -30.08
C TYR A 135 -2.97 -14.06 -31.35
N GLU A 136 -4.19 -13.52 -31.43
CA GLU A 136 -5.06 -13.63 -32.61
C GLU A 136 -4.52 -12.82 -33.82
N ALA A 137 -3.80 -11.71 -33.58
CA ALA A 137 -3.11 -10.96 -34.62
C ALA A 137 -1.95 -11.74 -35.28
N GLY A 138 -1.47 -12.82 -34.64
CA GLY A 138 -0.47 -13.73 -35.18
C GLY A 138 0.97 -13.20 -35.11
N PRO A 139 1.92 -13.88 -35.78
CA PRO A 139 3.36 -13.62 -35.65
C PRO A 139 3.85 -12.24 -36.08
N ASN A 140 2.98 -11.41 -36.68
CA ASN A 140 3.30 -10.04 -37.07
C ASN A 140 3.31 -9.08 -35.87
N ASP A 141 2.70 -9.44 -34.73
CA ASP A 141 2.79 -8.67 -33.51
C ASP A 141 4.17 -8.84 -32.85
N SER A 142 4.81 -7.73 -32.49
CA SER A 142 6.17 -7.73 -31.92
C SER A 142 6.27 -8.48 -30.58
N GLU A 143 5.16 -8.66 -29.87
CA GLU A 143 5.12 -9.36 -28.59
C GLU A 143 4.63 -10.81 -28.70
N TYR A 144 4.25 -11.29 -29.90
CA TYR A 144 3.71 -12.64 -30.11
C TYR A 144 4.64 -13.74 -29.58
N ALA A 145 5.95 -13.62 -29.84
CA ALA A 145 6.95 -14.60 -29.44
C ALA A 145 7.12 -14.74 -27.92
N TYR A 146 6.66 -13.75 -27.15
CA TYR A 146 6.77 -13.74 -25.69
C TYR A 146 5.51 -14.24 -24.99
N ILE A 147 4.43 -14.54 -25.72
CA ILE A 147 3.19 -15.05 -25.15
C ILE A 147 3.42 -16.48 -24.63
N PRO A 148 3.28 -16.74 -23.31
CA PRO A 148 3.49 -18.06 -22.73
C PRO A 148 2.55 -19.10 -23.34
N LYS A 149 3.00 -20.36 -23.44
CA LYS A 149 2.20 -21.45 -24.04
C LYS A 149 0.80 -21.59 -23.41
N GLN A 150 0.67 -21.42 -22.10
CA GLN A 150 -0.66 -21.48 -21.44
C GLN A 150 -1.62 -20.35 -21.82
N CYS A 151 -1.10 -19.24 -22.35
CA CYS A 151 -1.86 -18.07 -22.80
C CYS A 151 -2.27 -18.16 -24.29
N GLN A 152 -1.74 -19.13 -25.05
CA GLN A 152 -1.98 -19.29 -26.49
C GLN A 152 -3.34 -19.95 -26.80
N LYS A 153 -4.38 -19.49 -26.12
CA LYS A 153 -5.75 -19.94 -26.26
C LYS A 153 -6.69 -18.85 -25.74
N ARG A 154 -7.97 -18.96 -26.09
CA ARG A 154 -9.01 -18.13 -25.46
C ARG A 154 -9.15 -18.53 -23.99
N LEU A 155 -8.94 -17.58 -23.08
CA LEU A 155 -9.00 -17.78 -21.63
C LEU A 155 -10.40 -17.42 -21.12
N ASN A 156 -11.13 -18.41 -20.58
CA ASN A 156 -12.53 -18.23 -20.20
C ASN A 156 -12.70 -18.06 -18.69
N THR A 157 -11.93 -18.81 -17.89
CA THR A 157 -12.05 -18.75 -16.42
C THR A 157 -11.04 -17.80 -15.78
N ILE A 158 -11.30 -17.37 -14.54
CA ILE A 158 -10.37 -16.52 -13.78
C ILE A 158 -9.07 -17.27 -13.47
N GLU A 159 -9.14 -18.57 -13.20
CA GLU A 159 -7.96 -19.39 -12.93
C GLU A 159 -7.04 -19.48 -14.15
N GLU A 160 -7.60 -19.68 -15.34
CA GLU A 160 -6.83 -19.68 -16.59
C GLU A 160 -6.16 -18.34 -16.84
N LYS A 161 -6.91 -17.24 -16.62
CA LYS A 161 -6.40 -15.88 -16.76
C LYS A 161 -5.28 -15.61 -15.78
N PHE A 162 -5.47 -15.96 -14.51
CA PHE A 162 -4.46 -15.80 -13.48
C PHE A 162 -3.19 -16.61 -13.77
N LEU A 163 -3.33 -17.88 -14.18
CA LEU A 163 -2.18 -18.72 -14.54
C LEU A 163 -1.40 -18.16 -15.74
N CYS A 164 -2.11 -17.57 -16.70
CA CYS A 164 -1.48 -16.85 -17.81
C CYS A 164 -0.69 -15.65 -17.29
N VAL A 165 -1.33 -14.74 -16.54
CA VAL A 165 -0.70 -13.51 -16.01
C VAL A 165 0.49 -13.81 -15.12
N LYS A 166 0.40 -14.83 -14.25
CA LYS A 166 1.48 -15.27 -13.35
C LYS A 166 2.77 -15.64 -14.08
N ASN A 167 2.67 -16.05 -15.35
CA ASN A 167 3.80 -16.51 -16.15
C ASN A 167 4.09 -15.59 -17.34
N TYR A 168 3.35 -14.48 -17.47
CA TYR A 168 3.56 -13.55 -18.56
C TYR A 168 4.74 -12.63 -18.23
N PRO A 169 5.76 -12.53 -19.09
CA PRO A 169 6.89 -11.67 -18.82
C PRO A 169 6.45 -10.21 -18.87
N ILE A 170 6.87 -9.42 -17.89
CA ILE A 170 6.68 -7.96 -17.91
C ILE A 170 7.76 -7.38 -18.84
N LEU A 171 7.38 -7.09 -20.08
CA LEU A 171 8.32 -6.62 -21.11
C LEU A 171 8.36 -5.08 -21.20
N SER A 172 7.30 -4.38 -20.77
CA SER A 172 7.29 -2.93 -20.74
C SER A 172 6.25 -2.33 -19.79
N GLN A 173 6.33 -1.02 -19.55
CA GLN A 173 5.35 -0.30 -18.72
C GLN A 173 3.92 -0.32 -19.29
N THR A 174 3.73 -0.59 -20.60
CA THR A 174 2.39 -0.64 -21.19
C THR A 174 1.59 -1.83 -20.69
N HIS A 175 2.24 -2.91 -20.24
CA HIS A 175 1.56 -4.01 -19.56
C HIS A 175 0.84 -3.50 -18.31
N PHE A 176 1.43 -2.58 -17.54
CA PHE A 176 0.78 -2.01 -16.36
C PHE A 176 -0.27 -0.94 -16.66
N ARG A 177 -0.32 -0.37 -17.88
CA ARG A 177 -1.29 0.70 -18.19
C ARG A 177 -2.75 0.26 -18.08
N SER A 178 -3.05 -1.04 -18.15
CA SER A 178 -4.41 -1.55 -18.03
C SER A 178 -4.90 -1.73 -16.59
N SER A 179 -4.07 -1.49 -15.56
CA SER A 179 -4.54 -1.46 -14.16
C SER A 179 -5.27 -0.15 -13.82
N TRP A 180 -5.07 0.92 -14.61
CA TRP A 180 -5.51 2.28 -14.29
C TRP A 180 -6.94 2.62 -14.72
N THR A 181 -7.65 1.74 -15.44
CA THR A 181 -8.97 2.04 -16.01
C THR A 181 -10.15 1.50 -15.20
N LEU A 182 -9.99 1.12 -13.93
CA LEU A 182 -11.04 0.43 -13.17
C LEU A 182 -11.41 1.15 -11.86
N GLU A 183 -12.52 1.89 -11.96
CA GLU A 183 -13.47 2.31 -10.92
C GLU A 183 -12.96 3.06 -9.67
N SER A 184 -13.16 4.38 -9.71
CA SER A 184 -13.35 5.25 -8.54
C SER A 184 -14.71 4.97 -7.86
N TYR A 185 -14.96 3.76 -7.36
CA TYR A 185 -16.16 3.49 -6.55
C TYR A 185 -15.86 3.65 -5.05
N ASN A 186 -16.80 4.27 -4.32
CA ASN A 186 -16.72 4.83 -2.95
C ASN A 186 -16.15 6.26 -2.79
N GLY A 187 -16.38 7.12 -3.78
CA GLY A 187 -16.67 8.54 -3.49
C GLY A 187 -15.50 9.41 -3.05
N GLY A 188 -14.27 9.03 -3.37
CA GLY A 188 -13.10 9.90 -3.29
C GLY A 188 -12.44 10.07 -4.66
N PRO A 189 -11.77 11.20 -4.91
CA PRO A 189 -10.99 11.38 -6.14
C PRO A 189 -9.78 10.45 -6.22
N ILE A 190 -9.31 9.94 -5.07
CA ILE A 190 -8.14 9.07 -4.95
C ILE A 190 -8.66 7.65 -4.71
N GLY A 191 -8.60 6.81 -5.74
CA GLY A 191 -8.96 5.40 -5.68
C GLY A 191 -7.91 4.58 -6.42
N TYR A 192 -7.23 3.69 -5.70
CA TYR A 192 -6.25 2.77 -6.28
C TYR A 192 -6.89 1.38 -6.43
N THR A 193 -6.64 0.71 -7.56
CA THR A 193 -7.20 -0.60 -7.86
C THR A 193 -6.64 -1.67 -6.93
N PHE A 194 -5.34 -1.61 -6.65
CA PHE A 194 -4.60 -2.58 -5.87
C PHE A 194 -3.98 -1.90 -4.65
N VAL A 195 -4.51 -2.23 -3.47
CA VAL A 195 -4.06 -1.75 -2.15
C VAL A 195 -4.19 -2.91 -1.15
N PRO A 196 -3.65 -2.79 0.07
CA PRO A 196 -3.83 -3.81 1.10
C PRO A 196 -5.29 -4.26 1.27
N THR A 197 -5.46 -5.56 1.55
CA THR A 197 -6.79 -6.18 1.70
C THR A 197 -6.94 -6.70 3.13
N ILE A 198 -8.14 -6.57 3.71
CA ILE A 198 -8.49 -7.20 4.99
C ILE A 198 -8.53 -8.73 4.78
N ASP A 199 -7.37 -9.37 4.84
CA ASP A 199 -7.14 -10.76 4.46
C ASP A 199 -7.36 -11.76 5.60
N GLY A 200 -7.58 -11.28 6.82
CA GLY A 200 -7.72 -12.13 8.01
C GLY A 200 -6.39 -12.68 8.54
N ASP A 201 -5.25 -12.31 7.94
CA ASP A 201 -3.92 -12.79 8.31
C ASP A 201 -2.95 -11.65 8.65
N PHE A 202 -2.55 -10.85 7.66
CA PHE A 202 -1.75 -9.65 7.93
C PHE A 202 -2.62 -8.53 8.51
N ILE A 203 -3.83 -8.37 7.96
CA ILE A 203 -4.86 -7.42 8.40
C ILE A 203 -6.06 -8.25 8.90
N PRO A 204 -6.12 -8.57 10.21
CA PRO A 204 -7.09 -9.53 10.75
C PRO A 204 -8.55 -9.12 10.57
N TYR A 205 -8.84 -7.82 10.71
CA TYR A 205 -10.17 -7.24 10.54
C TYR A 205 -10.04 -5.73 10.30
N ASP A 206 -11.16 -5.04 10.15
CA ASP A 206 -11.23 -3.62 9.84
C ASP A 206 -10.30 -2.75 10.74
N PRO A 207 -9.40 -1.93 10.15
CA PRO A 207 -8.46 -1.09 10.89
C PRO A 207 -9.10 -0.13 11.90
N GLU A 208 -10.26 0.45 11.60
CA GLU A 208 -10.96 1.35 12.52
C GLU A 208 -11.44 0.57 13.75
N GLN A 209 -11.97 -0.64 13.55
CA GLN A 209 -12.31 -1.54 14.67
C GLN A 209 -11.09 -1.98 15.47
N MET A 210 -9.92 -2.20 14.85
CA MET A 210 -8.68 -2.53 15.58
C MET A 210 -8.26 -1.38 16.51
N LEU A 211 -8.39 -0.13 16.05
CA LEU A 211 -8.11 1.05 16.86
C LEU A 211 -9.10 1.19 18.03
N ILE A 212 -10.40 1.08 17.76
CA ILE A 212 -11.46 1.15 18.79
C ILE A 212 -11.25 0.08 19.88
N LYS A 213 -10.92 -1.14 19.46
CA LYS A 213 -10.64 -2.27 20.37
C LYS A 213 -9.26 -2.22 21.02
N LYS A 214 -8.46 -1.18 20.74
CA LYS A 214 -7.12 -1.01 21.30
C LYS A 214 -6.13 -2.12 20.89
N ASP A 215 -6.41 -2.86 19.81
CA ASP A 215 -5.64 -3.99 19.30
C ASP A 215 -4.54 -3.55 18.33
N PHE A 216 -3.54 -2.85 18.89
CA PHE A 216 -2.41 -2.33 18.15
C PHE A 216 -1.22 -2.09 19.07
N LYS A 217 -0.04 -1.88 18.48
CA LYS A 217 1.19 -1.58 19.22
C LYS A 217 1.06 -0.29 20.04
N ARG A 218 1.39 -0.35 21.33
CA ARG A 218 1.60 0.85 22.15
C ARG A 218 3.05 1.31 22.02
N CYS A 219 3.26 2.45 21.37
CA CYS A 219 4.57 3.08 21.23
C CYS A 219 4.46 4.59 20.99
N PRO A 220 5.58 5.32 21.07
CA PRO A 220 5.67 6.67 20.51
C PRO A 220 5.31 6.68 19.03
N ILE A 221 4.46 7.63 18.64
CA ILE A 221 4.03 7.86 17.26
C ILE A 221 4.16 9.36 16.97
N LEU A 222 4.75 9.72 15.82
CA LEU A 222 4.70 11.06 15.25
C LEU A 222 3.78 11.03 14.03
N LEU A 223 2.88 12.01 13.94
CA LEU A 223 1.91 12.13 12.84
C LEU A 223 1.97 13.56 12.30
N ASP A 224 1.76 13.71 11.00
CA ASP A 224 1.60 15.02 10.37
C ASP A 224 0.58 15.01 9.22
N VAL A 225 0.29 16.23 8.75
CA VAL A 225 -0.38 16.52 7.49
C VAL A 225 0.19 17.82 6.94
N ASN A 226 0.25 17.93 5.63
CA ASN A 226 0.58 19.15 4.92
C ASN A 226 -0.63 20.09 4.81
N LYS A 227 -0.36 21.38 4.61
CA LYS A 227 -1.41 22.40 4.47
C LYS A 227 -2.35 22.10 3.29
N ASP A 228 -1.82 21.59 2.17
CA ASP A 228 -2.49 21.49 0.88
C ASP A 228 -2.42 20.06 0.28
N GLU A 229 -2.67 19.01 1.08
CA GLU A 229 -2.57 17.58 0.68
C GLU A 229 -3.27 17.23 -0.64
N GLY A 230 -4.46 17.80 -0.86
CA GLY A 230 -5.29 17.48 -2.03
C GLY A 230 -4.83 18.15 -3.33
N SER A 231 -3.93 19.13 -3.27
CA SER A 231 -3.58 19.97 -4.42
C SER A 231 -2.96 19.17 -5.59
N TYR A 232 -2.05 18.23 -5.28
CA TYR A 232 -1.47 17.33 -6.27
C TYR A 232 -2.55 16.47 -6.94
N PHE A 233 -3.39 15.80 -6.15
CA PHE A 233 -4.42 14.90 -6.67
C PHE A 233 -5.49 15.63 -7.48
N ASN A 234 -5.82 16.88 -7.11
CA ASN A 234 -6.73 17.72 -7.89
C ASN A 234 -6.20 18.04 -9.29
N LEU A 235 -4.88 18.18 -9.45
CA LEU A 235 -4.24 18.45 -10.74
C LEU A 235 -4.13 17.19 -11.61
N TYR A 236 -3.81 16.05 -11.00
CA TYR A 236 -3.39 14.84 -11.73
C TYR A 236 -4.43 13.71 -11.79
N VAL A 237 -5.54 13.80 -11.04
CA VAL A 237 -6.59 12.77 -11.03
C VAL A 237 -7.88 13.31 -11.67
N PRO A 238 -7.88 13.63 -12.98
CA PRO A 238 -9.07 14.16 -13.65
C PRO A 238 -10.14 13.06 -13.80
N TYR A 239 -11.04 12.97 -12.83
CA TYR A 239 -12.43 12.53 -13.03
C TYR A 239 -13.41 13.51 -12.36
N GLY A 240 -13.94 14.43 -13.17
CA GLY A 240 -15.35 14.87 -13.18
C GLY A 240 -16.01 15.61 -12.00
N ASN A 241 -15.53 15.59 -10.75
CA ASN A 241 -16.39 16.03 -9.62
C ASN A 241 -15.75 16.87 -8.51
N MET A 242 -14.50 17.30 -8.66
CA MET A 242 -13.92 18.28 -7.73
C MET A 242 -13.78 19.63 -8.38
N SER A 243 -14.76 20.50 -8.09
CA SER A 243 -14.64 21.93 -8.30
C SER A 243 -13.91 22.54 -7.12
N ILE A 244 -13.30 23.72 -7.29
CA ILE A 244 -12.85 24.57 -6.17
C ILE A 244 -13.99 24.87 -5.18
N ASN A 245 -15.24 24.73 -5.63
CA ASN A 245 -16.45 24.91 -4.83
C ASN A 245 -16.94 23.61 -4.18
N THR A 246 -16.34 22.45 -4.47
CA THR A 246 -16.70 21.17 -3.83
C THR A 246 -16.23 21.22 -2.38
N ARG A 247 -17.17 21.09 -1.43
CA ARG A 247 -16.82 21.04 -0.01
C ARG A 247 -15.96 19.80 0.28
N PRO A 248 -14.86 19.94 1.04
CA PRO A 248 -14.09 18.78 1.47
C PRO A 248 -14.97 17.85 2.31
N TYR A 249 -14.81 16.54 2.14
CA TYR A 249 -15.51 15.52 2.93
C TYR A 249 -15.18 15.59 4.42
N VAL A 250 -14.03 16.20 4.78
CA VAL A 250 -13.60 16.44 6.15
C VAL A 250 -13.57 17.95 6.39
N ASP A 251 -14.50 18.44 7.19
CA ASP A 251 -14.48 19.83 7.69
C ASP A 251 -13.61 19.97 8.94
N TYR A 252 -13.33 21.21 9.37
CA TYR A 252 -12.49 21.48 10.54
C TYR A 252 -13.02 20.81 11.82
N LYS A 253 -14.35 20.71 11.99
CA LYS A 253 -14.96 20.09 13.16
C LYS A 253 -14.70 18.58 13.16
N THR A 254 -14.90 17.95 12.02
CA THR A 254 -14.66 16.53 11.79
C THR A 254 -13.18 16.21 11.91
N PHE A 255 -12.29 17.06 11.39
CA PHE A 255 -10.85 16.95 11.58
C PHE A 255 -10.47 17.04 13.07
N LYS A 256 -10.95 18.05 13.81
CA LYS A 256 -10.67 18.20 15.24
C LYS A 256 -11.23 17.03 16.06
N HIS A 257 -12.36 16.46 15.65
CA HIS A 257 -12.91 15.26 16.28
C HIS A 257 -12.05 14.03 15.98
N ALA A 258 -11.67 13.81 14.73
CA ALA A 258 -10.79 12.71 14.32
C ALA A 258 -9.45 12.78 15.06
N ILE A 259 -8.85 13.97 15.17
CA ILE A 259 -7.65 14.22 15.97
C ILE A 259 -7.86 13.81 17.44
N LYS A 260 -8.99 14.18 18.06
CA LYS A 260 -9.29 13.78 19.44
C LYS A 260 -9.47 12.27 19.58
N GLU A 261 -10.17 11.63 18.68
CA GLU A 261 -10.34 10.16 18.68
C GLU A 261 -8.98 9.47 18.50
N TYR A 262 -8.16 9.94 17.57
CA TYR A 262 -6.83 9.37 17.31
C TYR A 262 -5.91 9.52 18.54
N PHE A 263 -5.88 10.71 19.16
CA PHE A 263 -5.07 10.99 20.34
C PHE A 263 -5.70 10.54 21.67
N HIS A 264 -6.99 10.17 21.71
CA HIS A 264 -7.61 9.54 22.89
C HIS A 264 -6.83 8.26 23.27
N TYR A 265 -6.31 7.57 22.27
CA TYR A 265 -5.50 6.37 22.46
C TYR A 265 -4.00 6.65 22.67
N ILE A 266 -3.58 7.92 22.63
CA ILE A 266 -2.22 8.42 22.85
C ILE A 266 -2.30 9.65 23.79
N PRO A 267 -2.65 9.45 25.07
CA PRO A 267 -3.12 10.52 25.96
C PRO A 267 -2.10 11.62 26.27
N THR A 268 -0.82 11.42 25.96
CA THR A 268 0.27 12.34 26.27
C THR A 268 0.62 13.33 25.14
N TYR A 269 0.07 13.16 23.94
CA TYR A 269 0.37 14.04 22.80
C TYR A 269 -0.66 15.18 22.64
N PRO A 270 -0.26 16.44 22.33
CA PRO A 270 1.11 16.94 22.17
C PRO A 270 1.71 17.53 23.46
N THR A 271 1.01 17.42 24.59
CA THR A 271 1.26 18.23 25.80
C THR A 271 2.45 17.76 26.64
N GLU A 272 2.84 16.50 26.54
CA GLU A 272 4.00 15.96 27.26
C GLU A 272 5.05 15.47 26.25
N ARG A 273 6.18 16.19 26.14
CA ARG A 273 7.38 15.63 25.55
C ARG A 273 7.80 14.46 26.45
N ALA A 274 8.00 13.27 25.86
CA ALA A 274 8.61 12.16 26.57
C ALA A 274 9.89 12.66 27.29
N PRO A 275 10.10 12.34 28.57
CA PRO A 275 11.33 12.70 29.25
C PRO A 275 12.52 12.12 28.46
N ARG A 276 13.52 12.97 28.23
CA ARG A 276 14.75 12.64 27.48
C ARG A 276 15.56 11.55 28.19
#